data_AF-A6DPC7-F1
#
_entry.id   AF-A6DPC7-F1
#
_cell.length_a   1.000
_cell.length_b   1.000
_cell.length_c   1.000
_cell.angle_alpha   90.00
_cell.angle_beta   90.00
_cell.angle_gamma   90.00
#
_symmetry.space_group_name_H-M   'P 1'
#
loop_
_entity.id
_entity.type
_entity.pdbx_description
1 polymer ?
#
loop_
_entity_poly.entity_id
_entity_poly.type
_entity_poly.pdbx_seq_one_letter_code
_entity_poly.pdbx_strand_id
1 'polypeptide(L)'
;MKVKSILLILTFFCASVFANEESKAIHAKIKLMKKEVSSLRKAKKIKESRALNKQVIALHHKVLWLDHGEQIKSDIKNMEVQKPKKARKVLIYSKTTGFRHTSIELAADVLKLLGEQSGAYTSTHTEDAEMINDAELAKYDVILMLSTTNNPIKSPEQRAAFEKFMASNKGLVGIHAATDCHKDWPEYLEAMGGIFDGHPWGAGSTVTLYNEGLDHPCCKHVPQGYKIRDEIYQYKDDEHFTRDKMRVLLSLDLSGENMMKKNMKRKDNDYAVSWLRSYTGSRVFYTNLGHNEATYFDKVALQHMLSGIQYACGDLEADATPSAKLGLLPKPVK
;
A
#
# COMPACT_ATOMS: atom_id res chain seq x y z
N MET A 1 19.34 -16.17 39.42
CA MET A 1 18.96 -16.05 37.99
C MET A 1 17.67 -16.79 37.60
N LYS A 2 17.34 -17.98 38.13
CA LYS A 2 16.16 -18.76 37.69
C LYS A 2 14.78 -18.16 38.02
N VAL A 3 14.61 -17.42 39.13
CA VAL A 3 13.30 -16.89 39.56
C VAL A 3 12.81 -15.71 38.72
N LYS A 4 13.72 -14.81 38.28
CA LYS A 4 13.38 -13.69 37.39
C LYS A 4 12.93 -14.17 36.00
N SER A 5 13.53 -15.24 35.48
CA SER A 5 13.13 -15.83 34.21
C SER A 5 11.76 -16.52 34.28
N ILE A 6 11.43 -17.21 35.37
CA ILE A 6 10.11 -17.85 35.55
C ILE A 6 8.99 -16.81 35.70
N LEU A 7 9.24 -15.72 36.44
CA LEU A 7 8.24 -14.66 36.62
C LEU A 7 7.97 -13.90 35.30
N LEU A 8 9.00 -13.70 34.48
CA LEU A 8 8.88 -13.09 33.14
C LEU A 8 8.11 -14.00 32.17
N ILE A 9 8.34 -15.32 32.22
CA ILE A 9 7.61 -16.31 31.42
C ILE A 9 6.13 -16.37 31.83
N LEU A 10 5.82 -16.38 33.14
CA LEU A 10 4.43 -16.38 33.61
C LEU A 10 3.67 -15.09 33.25
N THR A 11 4.31 -13.93 33.32
CA THR A 11 3.68 -12.65 32.96
C THR A 11 3.43 -12.54 31.45
N PHE A 12 4.38 -12.99 30.61
CA PHE A 12 4.16 -13.08 29.16
C PHE A 12 3.04 -14.09 28.81
N PHE A 13 3.00 -15.24 29.48
CA PHE A 13 1.97 -16.24 29.25
C PHE A 13 0.58 -15.71 29.60
N CYS A 14 0.41 -15.07 30.76
CA CYS A 14 -0.86 -14.47 31.16
C CYS A 14 -1.31 -13.38 30.17
N ALA A 15 -0.44 -12.44 29.80
CA ALA A 15 -0.77 -11.37 28.86
C ALA A 15 -1.20 -11.90 27.48
N SER A 16 -0.53 -12.94 26.98
CA SER A 16 -0.87 -13.57 25.70
C SER A 16 -2.23 -14.30 25.74
N VAL A 17 -2.58 -14.94 26.86
CA VAL A 17 -3.88 -15.61 27.05
C VAL A 17 -5.01 -14.59 27.15
N PHE A 18 -4.84 -13.50 27.89
CA PHE A 18 -5.85 -12.44 28.00
C PHE A 18 -6.11 -11.71 26.67
N ALA A 19 -5.06 -11.41 25.89
CA ALA A 19 -5.20 -10.80 24.57
C ALA A 19 -5.99 -11.70 23.60
N ASN A 20 -5.77 -13.02 23.68
CA ASN A 20 -6.48 -14.00 22.86
C ASN A 20 -7.98 -14.10 23.25
N GLU A 21 -8.32 -14.05 24.54
CA GLU A 21 -9.72 -14.02 24.98
C GLU A 21 -10.42 -12.70 24.64
N GLU A 22 -9.75 -11.55 24.77
CA GLU A 22 -10.30 -10.25 24.34
C GLU A 22 -10.56 -10.24 22.83
N SER A 23 -9.61 -10.71 22.03
CA SER A 23 -9.76 -10.80 20.58
C SER A 23 -10.98 -11.65 20.18
N LYS A 24 -11.10 -12.87 20.73
CA LYS A 24 -12.25 -13.76 20.48
C LYS A 24 -13.58 -13.08 20.83
N ALA A 25 -13.64 -12.38 21.96
CA ALA A 25 -14.84 -11.67 22.38
C ALA A 25 -15.21 -10.54 21.40
N ILE A 26 -14.22 -9.78 20.92
CA ILE A 26 -14.44 -8.72 19.92
C ILE A 26 -14.89 -9.32 18.58
N HIS A 27 -14.27 -10.40 18.11
CA HIS A 27 -14.71 -11.11 16.89
C HIS A 27 -16.17 -11.58 16.99
N ALA A 28 -16.55 -12.18 18.12
CA ALA A 28 -17.93 -12.60 18.36
C ALA A 28 -18.91 -11.41 18.34
N LYS A 29 -18.53 -10.30 18.98
CA LYS A 29 -19.31 -9.05 19.00
C LYS A 29 -19.47 -8.47 17.59
N ILE A 30 -18.38 -8.37 16.82
CA ILE A 30 -18.40 -7.90 15.41
C ILE A 30 -19.36 -8.77 14.59
N LYS A 31 -19.31 -10.09 14.73
CA LYS A 31 -20.19 -11.02 14.00
C LYS A 31 -21.66 -10.76 14.30
N LEU A 32 -22.02 -10.53 15.55
CA LEU A 32 -23.39 -10.20 15.96
C LEU A 32 -23.81 -8.83 15.40
N MET A 33 -22.98 -7.80 15.57
CA MET A 33 -23.26 -6.45 15.09
C MET A 33 -23.39 -6.40 13.56
N LYS A 34 -22.59 -7.16 12.80
CA LYS A 34 -22.73 -7.26 11.33
C LYS A 34 -24.09 -7.83 10.92
N LYS A 35 -24.60 -8.85 11.64
CA LYS A 35 -25.96 -9.38 11.41
C LYS A 35 -27.01 -8.31 11.69
N GLU A 36 -26.86 -7.56 12.77
CA GLU A 36 -27.76 -6.47 13.12
C GLU A 36 -27.74 -5.33 12.10
N VAL A 37 -26.55 -4.90 11.64
CA VAL A 37 -26.41 -3.94 10.53
C VAL A 37 -27.17 -4.42 9.30
N SER A 38 -27.05 -5.69 8.93
CA SER A 38 -27.81 -6.26 7.81
C SER A 38 -29.31 -6.23 8.05
N SER A 39 -29.77 -6.51 9.28
CA SER A 39 -31.18 -6.46 9.65
C SER A 39 -31.74 -5.02 9.55
N LEU A 40 -31.02 -4.04 10.11
CA LEU A 40 -31.38 -2.63 10.05
C LEU A 40 -31.48 -2.13 8.60
N ARG A 41 -30.53 -2.54 7.73
CA ARG A 41 -30.58 -2.22 6.29
C ARG A 41 -31.82 -2.80 5.62
N LYS A 42 -32.16 -4.07 5.89
CA LYS A 42 -33.39 -4.71 5.36
C LYS A 42 -34.65 -3.99 5.85
N ALA A 43 -34.65 -3.52 7.09
CA ALA A 43 -35.72 -2.71 7.68
C ALA A 43 -35.72 -1.24 7.25
N LYS A 44 -34.86 -0.83 6.29
CA LYS A 44 -34.69 0.55 5.82
C LYS A 44 -34.31 1.57 6.91
N LYS A 45 -33.78 1.11 8.05
CA LYS A 45 -33.24 1.94 9.15
C LYS A 45 -31.82 2.39 8.84
N ILE A 46 -31.69 3.27 7.84
CA ILE A 46 -30.39 3.60 7.25
C ILE A 46 -29.46 4.32 8.23
N LYS A 47 -29.98 5.30 8.99
CA LYS A 47 -29.17 6.10 9.93
C LYS A 47 -28.58 5.23 11.05
N GLU A 48 -29.39 4.37 11.63
CA GLU A 48 -29.00 3.41 12.67
C GLU A 48 -28.01 2.38 12.12
N SER A 49 -28.28 1.84 10.93
CA SER A 49 -27.35 0.90 10.29
C SER A 49 -25.98 1.52 10.03
N ARG A 50 -25.93 2.81 9.66
CA ARG A 50 -24.67 3.55 9.45
C ARG A 50 -23.94 3.79 10.77
N ALA A 51 -24.65 4.23 11.81
CA ALA A 51 -24.07 4.45 13.13
C ALA A 51 -23.48 3.16 13.71
N LEU A 52 -24.21 2.05 13.63
CA LEU A 52 -23.75 0.74 14.09
C LEU A 52 -22.56 0.24 13.26
N ASN A 53 -22.61 0.40 11.93
CA ASN A 53 -21.51 0.00 11.06
C ASN A 53 -20.21 0.78 11.36
N LYS A 54 -20.29 2.05 11.76
CA LYS A 54 -19.11 2.81 12.21
C LYS A 54 -18.48 2.18 13.45
N GLN A 55 -19.29 1.70 14.40
CA GLN A 55 -18.78 0.97 15.58
C GLN A 55 -18.17 -0.38 15.19
N VAL A 56 -18.78 -1.10 14.23
CA VAL A 56 -18.22 -2.35 13.69
C VAL A 56 -16.83 -2.12 13.10
N ILE A 57 -16.66 -1.05 12.30
CA ILE A 57 -15.37 -0.71 11.69
C ILE A 57 -14.32 -0.40 12.77
N ALA A 58 -14.67 0.38 13.79
CA ALA A 58 -13.76 0.69 14.89
C ALA A 58 -13.33 -0.56 15.68
N LEU A 59 -14.27 -1.48 15.95
CA LEU A 59 -13.95 -2.75 16.61
C LEU A 59 -13.10 -3.66 15.72
N HIS A 60 -13.39 -3.69 14.41
CA HIS A 60 -12.61 -4.44 13.43
C HIS A 60 -11.17 -3.94 13.38
N HIS A 61 -10.96 -2.63 13.32
CA HIS A 61 -9.62 -2.04 13.39
C HIS A 61 -8.90 -2.41 14.71
N LYS A 62 -9.60 -2.31 15.86
CA LYS A 62 -9.03 -2.70 17.16
C LYS A 62 -8.60 -4.17 17.18
N VAL A 63 -9.42 -5.09 16.67
CA VAL A 63 -9.11 -6.53 16.74
C VAL A 63 -7.94 -6.91 15.83
N LEU A 64 -7.77 -6.24 14.68
CA LEU A 64 -6.60 -6.44 13.83
C LEU A 64 -5.30 -6.13 14.57
N TRP A 65 -5.26 -5.05 15.36
CA TRP A 65 -4.10 -4.72 16.19
C TRP A 65 -3.88 -5.70 17.34
N LEU A 66 -4.94 -6.25 17.94
CA LEU A 66 -4.82 -7.30 18.94
C LEU A 66 -4.26 -8.61 18.35
N ASP A 67 -4.73 -8.98 17.16
CA ASP A 67 -4.36 -10.23 16.50
C ASP A 67 -2.95 -10.19 15.88
N HIS A 68 -2.59 -9.05 15.27
CA HIS A 68 -1.42 -8.96 14.41
C HIS A 68 -0.40 -7.92 14.90
N GLY A 69 -0.72 -7.06 15.86
CA GLY A 69 0.15 -5.95 16.26
C GLY A 69 1.54 -6.38 16.72
N GLU A 70 1.64 -7.44 17.53
CA GLU A 70 2.94 -7.96 17.99
C GLU A 70 3.71 -8.65 16.85
N GLN A 71 3.02 -9.33 15.94
CA GLN A 71 3.63 -9.89 14.74
C GLN A 71 4.20 -8.78 13.85
N ILE A 72 3.40 -7.74 13.54
CA ILE A 72 3.82 -6.58 12.74
C ILE A 72 5.07 -5.94 13.35
N LYS A 73 5.06 -5.64 14.65
CA LYS A 73 6.22 -5.06 15.35
C LYS A 73 7.44 -5.98 15.27
N SER A 74 7.26 -7.29 15.47
CA SER A 74 8.35 -8.27 15.40
C SER A 74 8.93 -8.33 13.99
N ASP A 75 8.09 -8.37 12.97
CA ASP A 75 8.50 -8.42 11.57
C ASP A 75 9.28 -7.16 11.19
N ILE A 76 8.78 -5.97 11.53
CA ILE A 76 9.45 -4.68 11.27
C ILE A 76 10.85 -4.64 11.89
N LYS A 77 11.01 -5.13 13.12
CA LYS A 77 12.31 -5.15 13.80
C LYS A 77 13.36 -6.00 13.07
N ASN A 78 12.91 -6.99 12.30
CA ASN A 78 13.77 -7.94 11.58
C ASN A 78 13.83 -7.66 10.07
N MET A 79 13.37 -6.49 9.61
CA MET A 79 13.44 -6.07 8.21
C MET A 79 14.84 -5.59 7.83
N GLU A 80 15.18 -5.69 6.54
CA GLU A 80 16.35 -5.03 5.98
C GLU A 80 16.04 -3.53 5.84
N VAL A 81 16.77 -2.68 6.57
CA VAL A 81 16.54 -1.24 6.60
C VAL A 81 17.78 -0.52 6.08
N GLN A 82 17.61 0.29 5.04
CA GLN A 82 18.68 1.19 4.63
C GLN A 82 18.81 2.35 5.62
N LYS A 83 20.01 2.61 6.11
CA LYS A 83 20.21 3.75 7.02
C LYS A 83 19.89 5.06 6.30
N PRO A 84 18.97 5.90 6.82
CA PRO A 84 18.62 7.15 6.15
C PRO A 84 19.79 8.13 6.17
N LYS A 85 20.03 8.83 5.06
CA LYS A 85 21.12 9.80 4.89
C LYS A 85 20.90 11.06 5.72
N LYS A 86 19.63 11.37 6.01
CA LYS A 86 19.15 12.46 6.88
C LYS A 86 17.80 12.07 7.46
N ALA A 87 17.32 12.78 8.47
CA ALA A 87 15.94 12.57 8.95
C ALA A 87 14.95 12.76 7.80
N ARG A 88 14.07 11.77 7.58
CA ARG A 88 13.05 11.78 6.52
C ARG A 88 11.66 12.04 7.07
N LYS A 89 10.88 12.83 6.33
CA LYS A 89 9.47 13.11 6.63
C LYS A 89 8.59 12.70 5.45
N VAL A 90 7.60 11.84 5.71
CA VAL A 90 6.65 11.33 4.72
C VAL A 90 5.25 11.88 5.02
N LEU A 91 4.59 12.48 4.03
CA LEU A 91 3.18 12.83 4.10
C LEU A 91 2.35 11.66 3.56
N ILE A 92 1.67 10.93 4.43
CA ILE A 92 0.71 9.89 4.04
C ILE A 92 -0.63 10.57 3.79
N TYR A 93 -1.06 10.61 2.53
CA TYR A 93 -2.30 11.22 2.09
C TYR A 93 -3.28 10.14 1.64
N SER A 94 -4.44 10.03 2.30
CA SER A 94 -5.42 8.95 2.03
C SER A 94 -6.83 9.44 1.72
N LYS A 95 -6.99 10.73 1.38
CA LYS A 95 -8.31 11.27 1.03
C LYS A 95 -8.85 10.53 -0.19
N THR A 96 -10.11 10.09 -0.10
CA THR A 96 -10.84 9.46 -1.20
C THR A 96 -12.07 10.28 -1.53
N THR A 97 -12.32 10.57 -2.81
CA THR A 97 -13.63 11.09 -3.27
C THR A 97 -14.37 10.10 -4.16
N GLY A 98 -13.91 8.85 -4.18
CA GLY A 98 -14.52 7.70 -4.85
C GLY A 98 -14.69 6.54 -3.87
N PHE A 99 -14.33 5.33 -4.30
CA PHE A 99 -14.36 4.15 -3.45
C PHE A 99 -13.39 4.31 -2.27
N ARG A 100 -13.81 3.90 -1.08
CA ARG A 100 -12.96 3.91 0.12
C ARG A 100 -12.64 2.48 0.54
N HIS A 101 -11.37 2.11 0.43
CA HIS A 101 -10.85 0.81 0.85
C HIS A 101 -10.87 0.70 2.37
N THR A 102 -11.23 -0.47 2.89
CA THR A 102 -11.28 -0.73 4.33
C THR A 102 -9.89 -0.79 4.95
N SER A 103 -8.85 -1.06 4.15
CA SER A 103 -7.47 -1.14 4.59
C SER A 103 -6.84 0.20 4.99
N ILE A 104 -7.39 1.33 4.55
CA ILE A 104 -6.74 2.66 4.68
C ILE A 104 -6.33 2.99 6.12
N GLU A 105 -7.21 2.77 7.10
CA GLU A 105 -6.94 3.13 8.50
C GLU A 105 -5.79 2.28 9.06
N LEU A 106 -5.87 0.95 8.89
CA LEU A 106 -4.81 0.04 9.33
C LEU A 106 -3.50 0.37 8.61
N ALA A 107 -3.56 0.60 7.31
CA ALA A 107 -2.42 0.90 6.47
C ALA A 107 -1.69 2.17 6.92
N ALA A 108 -2.43 3.24 7.23
CA ALA A 108 -1.84 4.49 7.70
C ALA A 108 -1.10 4.29 9.03
N ASP A 109 -1.71 3.57 9.98
CA ASP A 109 -1.09 3.27 11.28
C ASP A 109 0.13 2.35 11.13
N VAL A 110 0.03 1.29 10.30
CA VAL A 110 1.14 0.36 10.05
C VAL A 110 2.28 1.04 9.32
N LEU A 111 2.01 1.87 8.29
CA LEU A 111 3.06 2.58 7.55
C LEU A 111 3.74 3.64 8.42
N LYS A 112 3.02 4.25 9.36
CA LYS A 112 3.62 5.11 10.38
C LYS A 112 4.54 4.31 11.31
N LEU A 113 4.03 3.21 11.88
CA LEU A 113 4.82 2.31 12.73
C LEU A 113 6.05 1.75 12.00
N LEU A 114 5.90 1.40 10.72
CA LEU A 114 6.96 0.91 9.85
C LEU A 114 8.12 1.91 9.79
N GLY A 115 7.84 3.19 9.53
CA GLY A 115 8.85 4.23 9.52
C GLY A 115 9.50 4.45 10.88
N GLU A 116 8.67 4.62 11.92
CA GLU A 116 9.11 4.96 13.27
C GLU A 116 9.95 3.84 13.91
N GLN A 117 9.50 2.59 13.79
CA GLN A 117 10.14 1.45 14.44
C GLN A 117 11.36 0.93 13.66
N SER A 118 11.36 1.01 12.33
CA SER A 118 12.57 0.73 11.53
C SER A 118 13.63 1.83 11.65
N GLY A 119 13.21 3.05 12.03
CA GLY A 119 14.07 4.24 12.02
C GLY A 119 14.29 4.82 10.62
N ALA A 120 13.55 4.37 9.61
CA ALA A 120 13.70 4.81 8.22
C ALA A 120 13.16 6.23 7.98
N TYR A 121 12.02 6.58 8.58
CA TYR A 121 11.36 7.87 8.39
C TYR A 121 10.37 8.17 9.52
N THR A 122 9.94 9.43 9.59
CA THR A 122 8.75 9.82 10.37
C THR A 122 7.64 10.20 9.40
N SER A 123 6.39 10.08 9.80
CA SER A 123 5.26 10.38 8.91
C SER A 123 4.12 11.11 9.59
N THR A 124 3.43 11.93 8.80
CA THR A 124 2.15 12.53 9.14
C THR A 124 1.09 11.97 8.21
N HIS A 125 0.01 11.42 8.78
CA HIS A 125 -1.16 10.98 8.03
C HIS A 125 -2.20 12.09 8.00
N THR A 126 -2.80 12.32 6.83
CA THR A 126 -3.88 13.29 6.66
C THR A 126 -4.84 12.90 5.53
N GLU A 127 -6.07 13.36 5.65
CA GLU A 127 -7.07 13.41 4.58
C GLU A 127 -7.47 14.86 4.24
N ASP A 128 -6.81 15.83 4.87
CA ASP A 128 -7.03 17.24 4.64
C ASP A 128 -6.29 17.69 3.37
N ALA A 129 -7.06 18.19 2.40
CA ALA A 129 -6.47 18.68 1.15
C ALA A 129 -5.74 20.01 1.35
N GLU A 130 -6.01 20.74 2.44
CA GLU A 130 -5.28 21.97 2.77
C GLU A 130 -3.80 21.71 3.05
N MET A 131 -3.40 20.46 3.34
CA MET A 131 -1.99 20.07 3.48
C MET A 131 -1.23 20.05 2.14
N ILE A 132 -1.93 20.12 1.00
CA ILE A 132 -1.34 20.11 -0.33
C ILE A 132 -1.13 21.56 -0.77
N ASN A 133 -0.16 22.23 -0.14
CA ASN A 133 0.28 23.57 -0.50
C ASN A 133 1.79 23.70 -0.30
N ASP A 134 2.41 24.72 -0.90
CA ASP A 134 3.86 24.93 -0.87
C ASP A 134 4.48 24.91 0.54
N ALA A 135 3.85 25.60 1.50
CA ALA A 135 4.39 25.75 2.85
C ALA A 135 4.35 24.44 3.65
N GLU A 136 3.26 23.67 3.51
CA GLU A 136 3.15 22.36 4.15
C GLU A 136 4.03 21.33 3.46
N LEU A 137 4.00 21.25 2.12
CA LEU A 137 4.76 20.27 1.35
C LEU A 137 6.28 20.48 1.47
N ALA A 138 6.77 21.70 1.70
CA ALA A 138 8.19 21.98 1.95
C ALA A 138 8.77 21.18 3.14
N LYS A 139 7.92 20.78 4.10
CA LYS A 139 8.32 20.03 5.31
C LYS A 139 8.59 18.54 5.04
N TYR A 140 8.16 18.01 3.90
CA TYR A 140 8.20 16.58 3.60
C TYR A 140 9.21 16.26 2.50
N ASP A 141 9.78 15.06 2.54
CA ASP A 141 10.65 14.53 1.49
C ASP A 141 9.87 13.63 0.51
N VAL A 142 8.74 13.07 0.95
CA VAL A 142 7.90 12.15 0.16
C VAL A 142 6.43 12.46 0.38
N ILE A 143 5.65 12.44 -0.71
CA ILE A 143 4.18 12.30 -0.66
C ILE A 143 3.85 10.83 -0.92
N LEU A 144 3.09 10.20 -0.03
CA LEU A 144 2.59 8.83 -0.17
C LEU A 144 1.08 8.88 -0.35
N MET A 145 0.62 8.58 -1.57
CA MET A 145 -0.79 8.45 -1.95
C MET A 145 -1.28 7.05 -1.55
N LEU A 146 -1.98 6.97 -0.42
CA LEU A 146 -2.43 5.70 0.17
C LEU A 146 -3.86 5.37 -0.26
N SER A 147 -4.00 4.53 -1.28
CA SER A 147 -5.30 4.08 -1.81
C SER A 147 -6.30 5.22 -2.05
N THR A 148 -5.78 6.38 -2.47
CA THR A 148 -6.59 7.53 -2.87
C THR A 148 -7.43 7.18 -4.09
N THR A 149 -8.64 7.72 -4.22
CA THR A 149 -9.50 7.44 -5.39
C THR A 149 -10.23 8.68 -5.88
N ASN A 150 -10.55 8.67 -7.18
CA ASN A 150 -11.23 9.73 -7.90
C ASN A 150 -10.43 11.05 -7.88
N ASN A 151 -10.89 12.10 -7.21
CA ASN A 151 -10.31 13.44 -7.32
C ASN A 151 -10.14 14.09 -5.93
N PRO A 152 -9.22 13.58 -5.09
CA PRO A 152 -9.01 14.12 -3.74
C PRO A 152 -8.31 15.48 -3.70
N ILE A 153 -7.43 15.75 -4.67
CA ILE A 153 -6.76 17.03 -4.92
C ILE A 153 -7.39 17.70 -6.15
N LYS A 154 -8.12 18.82 -5.95
CA LYS A 154 -8.92 19.44 -7.02
C LYS A 154 -8.53 20.86 -7.37
N SER A 155 -8.07 21.64 -6.39
CA SER A 155 -7.78 23.05 -6.64
C SER A 155 -6.55 23.17 -7.56
N PRO A 156 -6.56 24.09 -8.54
CA PRO A 156 -5.40 24.36 -9.38
C PRO A 156 -4.15 24.70 -8.55
N GLU A 157 -4.31 25.41 -7.43
CA GLU A 157 -3.23 25.80 -6.53
C GLU A 157 -2.61 24.57 -5.83
N GLN A 158 -3.45 23.63 -5.38
CA GLN A 158 -2.98 22.38 -4.79
C GLN A 158 -2.24 21.51 -5.82
N ARG A 159 -2.75 21.44 -7.05
CA ARG A 159 -2.11 20.72 -8.16
C ARG A 159 -0.75 21.34 -8.52
N ALA A 160 -0.68 22.66 -8.61
CA ALA A 160 0.57 23.38 -8.85
C ALA A 160 1.60 23.14 -7.73
N ALA A 161 1.18 23.13 -6.46
CA ALA A 161 2.06 22.83 -5.34
C ALA A 161 2.60 21.39 -5.40
N PHE A 162 1.76 20.41 -5.77
CA PHE A 162 2.18 19.03 -6.00
C PHE A 162 3.18 18.92 -7.16
N GLU A 163 2.92 19.56 -8.30
CA GLU A 163 3.84 19.55 -9.45
C GLU A 163 5.19 20.18 -9.10
N LYS A 164 5.19 21.30 -8.38
CA LYS A 164 6.41 21.95 -7.88
C LYS A 164 7.18 21.03 -6.92
N PHE A 165 6.48 20.32 -6.04
CA PHE A 165 7.09 19.31 -5.17
C PHE A 165 7.76 18.22 -6.00
N MET A 166 7.10 17.72 -7.04
CA MET A 166 7.65 16.72 -7.96
C MET A 166 8.84 17.25 -8.77
N ALA A 167 8.89 18.53 -9.12
CA ALA A 167 10.04 19.13 -9.78
C ALA A 167 11.26 19.35 -8.84
N SER A 168 11.12 19.07 -7.53
CA SER A 168 12.13 19.40 -6.51
C SER A 168 12.98 18.19 -6.05
N ASN A 169 13.15 17.16 -6.90
CA ASN A 169 13.94 15.95 -6.60
C ASN A 169 13.51 15.22 -5.30
N LYS A 170 12.21 15.26 -5.01
CA LYS A 170 11.58 14.61 -3.85
C LYS A 170 11.02 13.23 -4.27
N GLY A 171 10.25 12.60 -3.40
CA GLY A 171 9.70 11.28 -3.64
C GLY A 171 8.18 11.27 -3.77
N LEU A 172 7.68 10.38 -4.62
CA LEU A 172 6.26 10.02 -4.67
C LEU A 172 6.12 8.53 -4.45
N VAL A 173 5.18 8.14 -3.60
CA VAL A 173 4.80 6.75 -3.40
C VAL A 173 3.31 6.60 -3.71
N GLY A 174 2.96 5.66 -4.58
CA GLY A 174 1.58 5.26 -4.79
C GLY A 174 1.34 3.84 -4.26
N ILE A 175 0.30 3.67 -3.46
CA ILE A 175 -0.13 2.37 -2.96
C ILE A 175 -1.53 2.06 -3.48
N HIS A 176 -1.68 0.86 -4.03
CA HIS A 176 -2.89 0.27 -4.57
C HIS A 176 -3.69 1.22 -5.45
N ALA A 177 -4.73 1.85 -4.92
CA ALA A 177 -5.68 2.64 -5.70
C ALA A 177 -5.18 4.02 -6.10
N ALA A 178 -3.95 4.40 -5.76
CA ALA A 178 -3.35 5.66 -6.21
C ALA A 178 -3.39 5.89 -7.74
N THR A 179 -3.51 4.82 -8.55
CA THR A 179 -3.70 4.88 -10.01
C THR A 179 -5.17 5.04 -10.47
N ASP A 180 -6.14 4.97 -9.56
CA ASP A 180 -7.57 5.27 -9.79
C ASP A 180 -7.90 6.72 -9.39
N CYS A 181 -6.95 7.62 -9.64
CA CYS A 181 -7.07 9.04 -9.34
C CYS A 181 -6.91 9.91 -10.58
N HIS A 182 -7.48 11.12 -10.52
CA HIS A 182 -7.03 12.28 -11.29
C HIS A 182 -7.01 12.09 -12.82
N LYS A 183 -8.08 11.49 -13.36
CA LYS A 183 -8.26 11.21 -14.80
C LYS A 183 -8.19 12.46 -15.69
N ASP A 184 -8.35 13.66 -15.10
CA ASP A 184 -8.31 14.97 -15.74
C ASP A 184 -7.00 15.74 -15.49
N TRP A 185 -5.99 15.13 -14.86
CA TRP A 185 -4.74 15.79 -14.48
C TRP A 185 -3.54 15.05 -15.06
N PRO A 186 -3.10 15.39 -16.29
CA PRO A 186 -2.05 14.68 -17.02
C PRO A 186 -0.75 14.50 -16.24
N GLU A 187 -0.33 15.51 -15.47
CA GLU A 187 0.90 15.50 -14.69
C GLU A 187 0.87 14.44 -13.59
N TYR A 188 -0.28 14.23 -12.93
CA TYR A 188 -0.43 13.14 -11.97
C TYR A 188 -0.41 11.77 -12.65
N LEU A 189 -1.11 11.63 -13.79
CA LEU A 189 -1.16 10.38 -14.54
C LEU A 189 0.23 9.97 -15.04
N GLU A 190 1.01 10.92 -15.55
CA GLU A 190 2.38 10.71 -16.02
C GLU A 190 3.35 10.44 -14.86
N ALA A 191 3.20 11.14 -13.72
CA ALA A 191 4.01 10.88 -12.53
C ALA A 191 3.78 9.48 -11.97
N MET A 192 2.51 9.08 -11.80
CA MET A 192 2.15 7.78 -11.23
C MET A 192 2.47 6.63 -12.20
N GLY A 193 2.29 6.85 -13.50
CA GLY A 193 2.68 5.91 -14.56
C GLY A 193 1.66 4.82 -14.86
N GLY A 194 0.40 4.97 -14.46
CA GLY A 194 -0.65 4.02 -14.82
C GLY A 194 -2.04 4.53 -14.51
N ILE A 195 -3.00 4.23 -15.40
CA ILE A 195 -4.41 4.59 -15.24
C ILE A 195 -5.22 3.33 -15.00
N PHE A 196 -5.93 3.26 -13.87
CA PHE A 196 -6.81 2.15 -13.55
C PHE A 196 -7.79 1.81 -14.70
N ASP A 197 -7.83 0.53 -15.07
CA ASP A 197 -8.76 -0.01 -16.09
C ASP A 197 -9.42 -1.33 -15.66
N GLY A 198 -9.70 -1.44 -14.37
CA GLY A 198 -10.39 -2.59 -13.78
C GLY A 198 -9.47 -3.51 -13.00
N HIS A 199 -10.07 -4.58 -12.48
CA HIS A 199 -9.49 -5.43 -11.44
C HIS A 199 -9.91 -6.89 -11.67
N PRO A 200 -9.37 -7.58 -12.71
CA PRO A 200 -9.72 -8.96 -13.01
C PRO A 200 -9.44 -9.93 -11.84
N TRP A 201 -8.46 -9.58 -11.00
CA TRP A 201 -8.12 -10.28 -9.77
C TRP A 201 -8.66 -9.48 -8.58
N GLY A 202 -9.89 -9.80 -8.14
CA GLY A 202 -10.53 -9.12 -7.00
C GLY A 202 -9.95 -9.53 -5.64
N ALA A 203 -10.36 -8.87 -4.56
CA ALA A 203 -9.85 -9.02 -3.18
C ALA A 203 -9.83 -10.46 -2.59
N GLY A 204 -10.65 -11.37 -3.12
CA GLY A 204 -10.65 -12.79 -2.75
C GLY A 204 -9.65 -13.66 -3.53
N SER A 205 -8.98 -13.10 -4.54
CA SER A 205 -8.05 -13.83 -5.42
C SER A 205 -6.71 -14.01 -4.71
N THR A 206 -6.14 -15.20 -4.85
CA THR A 206 -4.70 -15.38 -4.61
C THR A 206 -3.98 -15.22 -5.93
N VAL A 207 -3.09 -14.24 -6.01
CA VAL A 207 -2.28 -13.98 -7.21
C VAL A 207 -0.87 -14.54 -7.02
N THR A 208 -0.23 -14.91 -8.12
CA THR A 208 1.18 -15.33 -8.14
C THR A 208 2.01 -14.20 -8.73
N LEU A 209 3.05 -13.75 -8.01
CA LEU A 209 3.94 -12.68 -8.44
C LEU A 209 5.15 -13.25 -9.20
N TYR A 210 5.44 -12.64 -10.33
CA TYR A 210 6.70 -12.79 -11.04
C TYR A 210 7.66 -11.68 -10.58
N ASN A 211 8.83 -12.05 -10.06
CA ASN A 211 9.84 -11.08 -9.61
C ASN A 211 10.79 -10.78 -10.77
N GLU A 212 10.73 -9.56 -11.31
CA GLU A 212 11.55 -9.11 -12.45
C GLU A 212 12.91 -8.52 -12.03
N GLY A 213 13.20 -8.49 -10.73
CA GLY A 213 14.46 -8.01 -10.17
C GLY A 213 14.88 -8.85 -8.97
N LEU A 214 15.31 -10.10 -9.22
CA LEU A 214 15.74 -11.02 -8.16
C LEU A 214 16.95 -10.50 -7.36
N ASP A 215 17.74 -9.60 -7.95
CA ASP A 215 18.87 -8.90 -7.34
C ASP A 215 18.56 -7.43 -7.02
N HIS A 216 17.41 -6.92 -7.46
CA HIS A 216 17.08 -5.51 -7.36
C HIS A 216 16.74 -5.13 -5.90
N PRO A 217 17.35 -4.08 -5.31
CA PRO A 217 17.21 -3.78 -3.88
C PRO A 217 15.77 -3.63 -3.38
N CYS A 218 14.86 -3.11 -4.21
CA CYS A 218 13.45 -2.93 -3.84
C CYS A 218 12.59 -4.21 -3.89
N CYS A 219 13.09 -5.33 -4.45
CA CYS A 219 12.30 -6.56 -4.59
C CYS A 219 13.08 -7.87 -4.47
N LYS A 220 14.39 -7.87 -4.20
CA LYS A 220 15.20 -9.10 -4.00
C LYS A 220 14.68 -10.02 -2.88
N HIS A 221 13.97 -9.47 -1.89
CA HIS A 221 13.36 -10.22 -0.79
C HIS A 221 12.02 -10.88 -1.17
N VAL A 222 11.48 -10.61 -2.36
CA VAL A 222 10.24 -11.23 -2.86
C VAL A 222 10.61 -12.52 -3.59
N PRO A 223 10.23 -13.71 -3.09
CA PRO A 223 10.54 -14.95 -3.78
C PRO A 223 9.89 -15.01 -5.17
N GLN A 224 10.55 -15.67 -6.13
CA GLN A 224 9.93 -15.98 -7.42
C GLN A 224 8.67 -16.83 -7.20
N GLY A 225 7.53 -16.42 -7.77
CA GLY A 225 6.26 -17.11 -7.60
C GLY A 225 5.58 -16.86 -6.24
N TYR A 226 5.96 -15.79 -5.54
CA TYR A 226 5.31 -15.41 -4.27
C TYR A 226 3.80 -15.30 -4.45
N LYS A 227 3.03 -15.95 -3.56
CA LYS A 227 1.57 -15.94 -3.60
C LYS A 227 1.03 -15.02 -2.53
N ILE A 228 0.14 -14.10 -2.91
CA ILE A 228 -0.51 -13.18 -1.99
C ILE A 228 -2.00 -13.07 -2.31
N ARG A 229 -2.84 -12.98 -1.28
CA ARG A 229 -4.27 -12.73 -1.45
C ARG A 229 -4.55 -11.24 -1.42
N ASP A 230 -4.74 -10.62 -2.57
CA ASP A 230 -4.99 -9.19 -2.71
C ASP A 230 -5.84 -8.89 -3.95
N GLU A 231 -6.37 -7.67 -4.06
CA GLU A 231 -6.94 -7.17 -5.32
C GLU A 231 -5.86 -6.53 -6.17
N ILE A 232 -5.74 -6.96 -7.43
CA ILE A 232 -4.76 -6.43 -8.38
C ILE A 232 -5.45 -5.74 -9.56
N TYR A 233 -5.05 -4.50 -9.80
CA TYR A 233 -5.50 -3.69 -10.91
C TYR A 233 -4.76 -4.03 -12.21
N GLN A 234 -5.45 -3.83 -13.33
CA GLN A 234 -4.82 -3.66 -14.64
C GLN A 234 -4.88 -2.18 -15.04
N TYR A 235 -3.99 -1.78 -15.95
CA TYR A 235 -3.91 -0.41 -16.44
C TYR A 235 -4.30 -0.30 -17.90
N LYS A 236 -4.80 0.87 -18.29
CA LYS A 236 -5.11 1.19 -19.68
C LYS A 236 -3.92 0.88 -20.60
N ASP A 237 -4.23 0.35 -21.77
CA ASP A 237 -3.29 0.18 -22.87
C ASP A 237 -3.06 1.54 -23.54
N ASP A 238 -2.24 2.39 -22.91
CA ASP A 238 -1.98 3.77 -23.27
C ASP A 238 -0.50 4.16 -23.11
N GLU A 239 -0.19 5.46 -23.23
CA GLU A 239 1.19 5.98 -23.16
C GLU A 239 1.73 6.20 -21.73
N HIS A 240 0.90 6.10 -20.69
CA HIS A 240 1.33 6.36 -19.32
C HIS A 240 1.98 5.12 -18.71
N PHE A 241 1.35 3.96 -18.93
CA PHE A 241 1.87 2.66 -18.52
C PHE A 241 2.62 1.98 -19.68
N THR A 242 3.93 2.23 -19.73
CA THR A 242 4.81 1.57 -20.70
C THR A 242 6.19 1.26 -20.08
N ARG A 243 6.77 0.10 -20.46
CA ARG A 243 8.08 -0.37 -19.94
C ARG A 243 9.29 0.46 -20.38
N ASP A 244 9.15 1.35 -21.36
CA ASP A 244 10.17 2.32 -21.78
C ASP A 244 10.21 3.57 -20.89
N LYS A 245 9.19 3.76 -20.03
CA LYS A 245 9.11 4.85 -19.05
C LYS A 245 9.33 4.41 -17.60
N MET A 246 9.28 3.12 -17.27
CA MET A 246 9.39 2.63 -15.90
C MET A 246 10.20 1.33 -15.76
N ARG A 247 10.83 1.15 -14.60
CA ARG A 247 11.44 -0.11 -14.16
C ARG A 247 10.36 -0.96 -13.47
N VAL A 248 9.80 -1.93 -14.18
CA VAL A 248 8.90 -2.93 -13.56
C VAL A 248 9.71 -3.83 -12.62
N LEU A 249 9.22 -3.99 -11.39
CA LEU A 249 9.85 -4.79 -10.33
C LEU A 249 9.11 -6.11 -10.12
N LEU A 250 7.79 -6.04 -10.02
CA LEU A 250 6.91 -7.20 -9.86
C LEU A 250 5.82 -7.14 -10.91
N SER A 251 5.43 -8.30 -11.46
CA SER A 251 4.29 -8.47 -12.35
C SER A 251 3.49 -9.71 -11.96
N LEU A 252 2.32 -9.90 -12.55
CA LEU A 252 1.55 -11.14 -12.36
C LEU A 252 2.18 -12.27 -13.18
N ASP A 253 2.47 -13.40 -12.54
CA ASP A 253 2.84 -14.62 -13.24
C ASP A 253 1.60 -15.30 -13.81
N LEU A 254 1.28 -15.03 -15.08
CA LEU A 254 0.09 -15.57 -15.74
C LEU A 254 0.11 -17.09 -15.94
N SER A 255 1.27 -17.75 -15.79
CA SER A 255 1.37 -19.21 -15.79
C SER A 255 0.93 -19.85 -14.47
N GLY A 256 0.66 -19.03 -13.44
CA GLY A 256 0.17 -19.48 -12.15
C GLY A 256 -1.28 -19.98 -12.19
N GLU A 257 -1.66 -20.68 -11.12
CA GLU A 257 -3.01 -21.23 -10.96
C GLU A 257 -4.09 -20.14 -10.93
N ASN A 258 -5.16 -20.31 -11.71
CA ASN A 258 -6.30 -19.38 -11.77
C ASN A 258 -5.93 -17.93 -12.13
N MET A 259 -4.82 -17.72 -12.83
CA MET A 259 -4.33 -16.38 -13.18
C MET A 259 -5.00 -15.79 -14.41
N MET A 260 -5.48 -16.63 -15.33
CA MET A 260 -6.29 -16.17 -16.47
C MET A 260 -7.70 -15.81 -16.01
N LYS A 261 -8.11 -14.56 -16.24
CA LYS A 261 -9.40 -14.00 -15.80
C LYS A 261 -10.21 -13.48 -16.97
N LYS A 262 -11.53 -13.40 -16.79
CA LYS A 262 -12.40 -12.63 -17.68
C LYS A 262 -12.06 -11.14 -17.53
N ASN A 263 -12.26 -10.35 -18.58
CA ASN A 263 -12.02 -8.89 -18.60
C ASN A 263 -10.56 -8.47 -18.43
N MET A 264 -9.61 -9.35 -18.76
CA MET A 264 -8.22 -8.98 -19.05
C MET A 264 -8.19 -8.15 -20.35
N LYS A 265 -7.75 -6.89 -20.29
CA LYS A 265 -7.91 -5.92 -21.39
C LYS A 265 -6.64 -5.60 -22.16
N ARG A 266 -5.47 -5.75 -21.53
CA ARG A 266 -4.19 -5.46 -22.17
C ARG A 266 -3.82 -6.50 -23.22
N LYS A 267 -3.40 -6.04 -24.41
CA LYS A 267 -3.05 -6.92 -25.54
C LYS A 267 -1.67 -7.54 -25.40
N ASP A 268 -0.77 -6.87 -24.69
CA ASP A 268 0.61 -7.29 -24.43
C ASP A 268 0.72 -8.29 -23.26
N ASN A 269 -0.37 -8.57 -22.56
CA ASN A 269 -0.42 -9.36 -21.33
C ASN A 269 0.53 -8.85 -20.23
N ASP A 270 0.87 -7.56 -20.23
CA ASP A 270 1.75 -6.96 -19.23
C ASP A 270 0.96 -6.44 -18.02
N TYR A 271 0.95 -7.21 -16.93
CA TYR A 271 0.26 -6.83 -15.70
C TYR A 271 1.26 -6.57 -14.59
N ALA A 272 1.92 -5.41 -14.63
CA ALA A 272 2.81 -5.01 -13.56
C ALA A 272 2.05 -4.80 -12.24
N VAL A 273 2.70 -5.20 -11.16
CA VAL A 273 2.24 -5.04 -9.77
C VAL A 273 3.04 -3.95 -9.07
N SER A 274 4.30 -3.71 -9.45
CA SER A 274 5.07 -2.58 -8.90
C SER A 274 6.13 -2.09 -9.88
N TRP A 275 6.49 -0.82 -9.75
CA TRP A 275 7.53 -0.20 -10.57
C TRP A 275 8.24 0.96 -9.87
N LEU A 276 9.42 1.28 -10.39
CA LEU A 276 10.09 2.56 -10.18
C LEU A 276 9.98 3.43 -11.42
N ARG A 277 9.94 4.74 -11.20
CA ARG A 277 9.97 5.73 -12.29
C ARG A 277 10.74 6.97 -11.85
N SER A 278 11.44 7.58 -12.81
CA SER A 278 11.94 8.94 -12.67
C SER A 278 10.95 9.90 -13.33
N TYR A 279 10.48 10.89 -12.60
CA TYR A 279 9.55 11.91 -13.11
C TYR A 279 10.04 13.28 -12.66
N THR A 280 10.38 14.16 -13.61
CA THR A 280 10.94 15.50 -13.34
C THR A 280 12.11 15.51 -12.34
N GLY A 281 12.90 14.44 -12.33
CA GLY A 281 14.02 14.23 -11.38
C GLY A 281 13.62 13.64 -10.03
N SER A 282 12.33 13.56 -9.72
CA SER A 282 11.81 12.89 -8.53
C SER A 282 11.75 11.37 -8.68
N ARG A 283 11.87 10.69 -7.53
CA ARG A 283 11.84 9.23 -7.42
C ARG A 283 10.42 8.77 -7.14
N VAL A 284 9.84 8.02 -8.06
CA VAL A 284 8.50 7.45 -7.91
C VAL A 284 8.61 5.96 -7.65
N PHE A 285 7.96 5.48 -6.59
CA PHE A 285 7.69 4.06 -6.35
C PHE A 285 6.19 3.83 -6.35
N TYR A 286 5.74 2.79 -7.04
CA TYR A 286 4.35 2.37 -6.97
C TYR A 286 4.26 0.88 -6.69
N THR A 287 3.27 0.50 -5.88
CA THR A 287 2.85 -0.91 -5.73
C THR A 287 1.32 -1.02 -5.75
N ASN A 288 0.81 -1.98 -6.49
CA ASN A 288 -0.60 -2.33 -6.63
C ASN A 288 -1.11 -3.11 -5.41
N LEU A 289 -0.20 -3.69 -4.63
CA LEU A 289 -0.52 -4.33 -3.35
C LEU A 289 -1.11 -3.30 -2.37
N GLY A 290 -2.06 -3.72 -1.54
CA GLY A 290 -2.57 -2.91 -0.43
C GLY A 290 -4.10 -2.76 -0.38
N HIS A 291 -4.88 -3.51 -1.16
CA HIS A 291 -6.34 -3.53 -1.01
C HIS A 291 -6.73 -4.18 0.31
N ASN A 292 -6.17 -5.35 0.58
CA ASN A 292 -6.49 -6.13 1.75
C ASN A 292 -5.71 -5.65 2.98
N GLU A 293 -6.37 -5.67 4.14
CA GLU A 293 -5.72 -5.43 5.44
C GLU A 293 -4.55 -6.41 5.68
N ALA A 294 -4.70 -7.64 5.20
CA ALA A 294 -3.69 -8.69 5.33
C ALA A 294 -2.35 -8.37 4.67
N THR A 295 -2.35 -7.51 3.64
CA THR A 295 -1.11 -7.04 3.00
C THR A 295 -0.25 -6.24 3.98
N TYR A 296 -0.85 -5.57 4.98
CA TYR A 296 -0.14 -4.76 5.97
C TYR A 296 0.34 -5.55 7.19
N PHE A 297 0.19 -6.87 7.19
CA PHE A 297 0.86 -7.77 8.12
C PHE A 297 1.49 -8.97 7.40
N ASP A 298 1.70 -8.84 6.09
CA ASP A 298 2.51 -9.73 5.29
C ASP A 298 3.95 -9.19 5.27
N LYS A 299 4.90 -9.96 5.82
CA LYS A 299 6.30 -9.53 5.94
C LYS A 299 6.94 -9.16 4.60
N VAL A 300 6.63 -9.89 3.52
CA VAL A 300 7.21 -9.67 2.19
C VAL A 300 6.67 -8.38 1.59
N ALA A 301 5.36 -8.15 1.71
CA ALA A 301 4.72 -6.91 1.27
C ALA A 301 5.20 -5.70 2.06
N LEU A 302 5.32 -5.81 3.39
CA LEU A 302 5.84 -4.72 4.23
C LEU A 302 7.30 -4.38 3.91
N GLN A 303 8.17 -5.38 3.72
CA GLN A 303 9.55 -5.14 3.29
C GLN A 303 9.58 -4.48 1.90
N HIS A 304 8.67 -4.85 0.99
CA HIS A 304 8.59 -4.23 -0.34
C HIS A 304 8.17 -2.76 -0.26
N MET A 305 7.16 -2.44 0.55
CA MET A 305 6.73 -1.06 0.81
C MET A 305 7.85 -0.25 1.48
N LEU A 306 8.53 -0.80 2.50
CA LEU A 306 9.65 -0.12 3.15
C LEU A 306 10.75 0.22 2.14
N SER A 307 11.20 -0.77 1.37
CA SER A 307 12.28 -0.58 0.40
C SER A 307 11.92 0.46 -0.67
N GLY A 308 10.67 0.42 -1.16
CA GLY A 308 10.15 1.41 -2.10
C GLY A 308 10.04 2.83 -1.52
N ILE A 309 9.62 2.97 -0.26
CA ILE A 309 9.59 4.27 0.43
C ILE A 309 11.01 4.80 0.66
N GLN A 310 11.95 3.94 1.05
CA GLN A 310 13.37 4.33 1.21
C GLN A 310 14.02 4.73 -0.11
N TYR A 311 13.64 4.09 -1.22
CA TYR A 311 14.00 4.54 -2.56
C TYR A 311 13.41 5.92 -2.86
N ALA A 312 12.10 6.15 -2.62
CA ALA A 312 11.48 7.46 -2.85
C ALA A 312 12.15 8.58 -2.02
N CYS A 313 12.50 8.28 -0.75
CA CYS A 313 13.30 9.17 0.09
C CYS A 313 14.69 9.48 -0.51
N GLY A 314 15.25 8.58 -1.32
CA GLY A 314 16.61 8.67 -1.87
C GLY A 314 17.68 8.15 -0.91
N ASP A 315 17.29 7.26 0.01
CA ASP A 315 18.21 6.60 0.94
C ASP A 315 18.67 5.25 0.42
N LEU A 316 17.76 4.50 -0.24
CA LEU A 316 18.08 3.25 -0.95
C LEU A 316 18.39 3.55 -2.42
N GLU A 317 19.65 3.37 -2.81
CA GLU A 317 20.04 3.43 -4.21
C GLU A 317 19.49 2.20 -4.95
N ALA A 318 18.76 2.44 -6.04
CA ALA A 318 18.18 1.39 -6.86
C ALA A 318 18.11 1.84 -8.32
N ASP A 319 18.29 0.90 -9.25
CA ASP A 319 18.27 1.18 -10.68
C ASP A 319 16.84 1.38 -11.19
N ALA A 320 16.50 2.62 -11.52
CA ALA A 320 15.22 2.99 -12.10
C ALA A 320 15.22 3.03 -13.64
N THR A 321 16.26 2.48 -14.29
CA THR A 321 16.33 2.39 -15.75
C THR A 321 15.10 1.66 -16.28
N PRO A 322 14.34 2.24 -17.23
CA PRO A 322 13.16 1.61 -17.75
C PRO A 322 13.40 0.18 -18.26
N SER A 323 12.52 -0.75 -17.92
CA SER A 323 12.70 -2.18 -18.17
C SER A 323 12.97 -2.49 -19.66
N ALA A 324 12.31 -1.79 -20.58
CA ALA A 324 12.54 -1.98 -22.02
C ALA A 324 13.98 -1.64 -22.44
N LYS A 325 14.63 -0.65 -21.79
CA LYS A 325 16.03 -0.28 -22.06
C LYS A 325 17.03 -1.31 -21.55
N LEU A 326 16.60 -2.17 -20.63
CA LEU A 326 17.36 -3.31 -20.12
C LEU A 326 17.04 -4.61 -20.88
N GLY A 327 16.17 -4.57 -21.90
CA GLY A 327 15.67 -5.77 -22.58
C GLY A 327 14.71 -6.62 -21.75
N LEU A 328 14.18 -6.08 -20.64
CA LEU A 328 13.27 -6.77 -19.72
C LEU A 328 11.82 -6.57 -20.19
N LEU A 329 11.36 -7.50 -21.02
CA LEU A 329 10.02 -7.55 -21.58
C LEU A 329 9.07 -8.40 -20.72
N PRO A 330 7.74 -8.24 -20.87
CA PRO A 330 6.77 -9.06 -20.16
C PRO A 330 7.05 -10.54 -20.40
N LYS A 331 6.88 -11.36 -19.36
CA LYS A 331 7.02 -12.82 -19.48
C LYS A 331 6.01 -13.33 -20.52
N PRO A 332 6.44 -14.07 -21.56
CA PRO A 332 5.51 -14.68 -22.50
C PRO A 332 4.53 -15.61 -21.77
N VAL A 333 3.24 -15.47 -22.09
CA VAL A 333 2.21 -16.41 -21.65
C VAL A 333 2.29 -17.62 -22.59
N LYS A 334 2.46 -18.82 -22.03
CA LYS A 334 2.45 -20.08 -22.80
C LYS A 334 1.03 -20.54 -23.10
#